data_AF-Q5DF54-F1
#
_entry.id   AF-Q5DF54-F1
#
_cell.length_a   1.000
_cell.length_b   1.000
_cell.length_c   1.000
_cell.angle_alpha   90.00
_cell.angle_beta   90.00
_cell.angle_gamma   90.00
#
_symmetry.space_group_name_H-M   'P 1'
#
loop_
_entity.id
_entity.type
_entity.pdbx_description
1 polymer ?
#
loop_
_entity_poly.entity_id
_entity_poly.type
_entity_poly.pdbx_seq_one_letter_code
_entity_poly.pdbx_strand_id
1 'polypeptide(L)'
;MICSNSYFFIQPACLAKSLAVQECYELAGVFLLGKARCEFSARNAISEASTLFSAAKYFLQADDKYTSMNCINYEDNLNCAIFCLLRSARVINLLMQCNV
;
A
#
# COMPACT_ATOMS: atom_id res chain seq x y z
N MET A 1 -19.05 10.05 10.40
CA MET A 1 -19.40 8.80 11.09
C MET A 1 -19.55 7.74 10.01
N ILE A 2 -18.64 6.76 9.94
CA ILE A 2 -18.67 5.42 9.31
C ILE A 2 -17.18 5.02 9.17
N CYS A 3 -16.54 4.60 10.28
CA CYS A 3 -15.20 4.00 10.30
C CYS A 3 -15.13 2.92 11.38
N SER A 4 -16.24 2.23 11.62
CA SER A 4 -16.39 1.32 12.77
C SER A 4 -16.64 -0.14 12.37
N ASN A 5 -16.63 -0.46 11.08
CA ASN A 5 -16.86 -1.84 10.62
C ASN A 5 -15.55 -2.50 10.20
N SER A 6 -15.04 -3.39 11.06
CA SER A 6 -13.85 -4.23 10.86
C SER A 6 -13.88 -4.98 9.51
N TYR A 7 -15.07 -5.26 8.98
CA TYR A 7 -15.28 -5.92 7.68
C TYR A 7 -14.75 -5.13 6.47
N PHE A 8 -14.78 -3.79 6.52
CA PHE A 8 -14.32 -2.96 5.40
C PHE A 8 -12.79 -3.00 5.22
N PHE A 9 -12.04 -3.24 6.30
CA PHE A 9 -10.58 -3.40 6.24
C PHE A 9 -10.14 -4.78 5.73
N ILE A 10 -10.97 -5.80 6.00
CA ILE A 10 -10.67 -7.20 5.69
C ILE A 10 -10.78 -7.44 4.19
N GLN A 11 -11.79 -6.85 3.53
CA GLN A 11 -12.07 -7.12 2.12
C GLN A 11 -10.94 -6.66 1.16
N PRO A 12 -10.38 -5.43 1.28
CA PRO A 12 -9.22 -5.03 0.48
C PRO A 12 -7.95 -5.83 0.80
N ALA A 13 -7.75 -6.19 2.08
CA ALA A 13 -6.57 -6.95 2.50
C ALA A 13 -6.57 -8.39 1.95
N CYS A 14 -7.71 -9.08 2.03
CA CYS A 14 -7.86 -10.43 1.50
C CYS A 14 -7.74 -10.46 -0.02
N LEU A 15 -8.38 -9.51 -0.71
CA LEU A 15 -8.31 -9.42 -2.17
C LEU A 15 -6.89 -9.11 -2.66
N ALA A 16 -6.17 -8.19 -2.00
CA ALA A 16 -4.77 -7.91 -2.32
C ALA A 16 -3.89 -9.17 -2.21
N LYS A 17 -4.08 -9.99 -1.17
CA LYS A 17 -3.35 -11.26 -1.02
C LYS A 17 -3.68 -12.24 -2.15
N SER A 18 -4.95 -12.41 -2.49
CA SER A 18 -5.36 -13.30 -3.60
C SER A 18 -4.77 -12.85 -4.94
N LEU A 19 -4.76 -11.55 -5.21
CA LEU A 19 -4.16 -10.97 -6.41
C LEU A 19 -2.64 -11.17 -6.44
N ALA A 20 -1.96 -11.01 -5.30
CA ALA A 20 -0.52 -11.24 -5.21
C ALA A 20 -0.13 -12.70 -5.47
N VAL A 21 -0.96 -13.68 -5.05
CA VAL A 21 -0.76 -15.11 -5.37
C VAL A 21 -0.89 -15.36 -6.87
N GLN A 22 -1.73 -14.60 -7.56
CA GLN A 22 -1.89 -14.65 -9.02
C GLN A 22 -0.86 -13.77 -9.75
N GLU A 23 0.15 -13.24 -9.04
CA GLU A 23 1.17 -12.32 -9.56
C GLU A 23 0.60 -11.05 -10.22
N CYS A 24 -0.61 -10.64 -9.83
CA CYS A 24 -1.23 -9.38 -10.20
C CYS A 24 -0.81 -8.29 -9.19
N TYR A 25 0.50 -8.04 -9.10
CA TYR A 25 1.09 -7.21 -8.05
C TYR A 25 0.62 -5.75 -8.09
N GLU A 26 0.46 -5.16 -9.27
CA GLU A 26 -0.04 -3.79 -9.41
C GLU A 26 -1.43 -3.63 -8.77
N LEU A 27 -2.37 -4.51 -9.13
CA LEU A 27 -3.72 -4.51 -8.55
C LEU A 27 -3.69 -4.79 -7.04
N ALA A 28 -2.82 -5.70 -6.59
CA ALA A 28 -2.63 -5.95 -5.16
C ALA A 28 -2.17 -4.68 -4.41
N GLY A 29 -1.24 -3.93 -5.00
CA GLY A 29 -0.77 -2.63 -4.50
C GLY A 29 -1.91 -1.61 -4.40
N VAL A 30 -2.74 -1.49 -5.44
CA VAL A 30 -3.91 -0.59 -5.46
C VAL A 30 -4.92 -0.93 -4.35
N PHE A 31 -5.23 -2.20 -4.11
CA PHE A 31 -6.13 -2.59 -3.02
C PHE A 31 -5.53 -2.28 -1.64
N LEU A 32 -4.22 -2.41 -1.47
CA LEU A 32 -3.55 -1.99 -0.24
C LEU A 32 -3.55 -0.47 -0.07
N LEU A 33 -3.47 0.34 -1.13
CA LEU A 33 -3.71 1.79 -1.02
C LEU A 33 -5.11 2.10 -0.50
N GLY A 34 -6.12 1.36 -0.97
CA GLY A 34 -7.48 1.43 -0.44
C GLY A 34 -7.52 1.14 1.06
N LYS A 35 -6.86 0.06 1.50
CA LYS A 35 -6.73 -0.29 2.94
C LYS A 35 -6.03 0.81 3.74
N ALA A 36 -4.93 1.38 3.24
CA ALA A 36 -4.19 2.46 3.90
C ALA A 36 -5.09 3.70 4.10
N ARG A 37 -5.92 4.05 3.11
CA ARG A 37 -6.92 5.13 3.25
C ARG A 37 -7.96 4.84 4.33
N CYS A 38 -8.36 3.58 4.49
CA CYS A 38 -9.25 3.18 5.57
C CYS A 38 -8.56 3.38 6.93
N GLU A 39 -7.28 3.02 7.05
CA GLU A 39 -6.51 3.09 8.30
C GLU A 39 -6.27 4.54 8.70
N PHE A 40 -5.94 5.40 7.72
CA PHE A 40 -5.93 6.84 7.89
C PHE A 40 -7.27 7.37 8.43
N SER A 41 -8.39 6.95 7.83
CA SER A 41 -9.72 7.39 8.24
C SER A 41 -10.09 6.91 9.66
N ALA A 42 -9.61 5.74 10.06
CA ALA A 42 -9.72 5.21 11.41
C ALA A 42 -8.65 5.75 12.39
N ARG A 43 -7.80 6.70 11.96
CA ARG A 43 -6.70 7.27 12.75
C ARG A 43 -5.71 6.24 13.28
N ASN A 44 -5.53 5.13 12.55
CA ASN A 44 -4.59 4.07 12.89
C ASN A 44 -3.29 4.25 12.10
N ALA A 45 -2.47 5.20 12.53
CA ALA A 45 -1.26 5.62 11.83
C ALA A 45 -0.21 4.51 11.67
N ILE A 46 -0.03 3.64 12.67
CA ILE A 46 0.92 2.50 12.58
C ILE A 46 0.47 1.53 11.47
N SER A 47 -0.82 1.22 11.44
CA SER A 47 -1.36 0.30 10.41
C SER A 47 -1.32 0.96 9.03
N GLU A 48 -1.66 2.25 8.92
CA GLU A 48 -1.52 3.02 7.67
C GLU A 48 -0.09 2.92 7.12
N ALA A 49 0.92 3.20 7.95
CA ALA A 49 2.32 3.16 7.54
C ALA A 49 2.76 1.75 7.10
N SER A 50 2.35 0.71 7.84
CA SER A 50 2.65 -0.69 7.53
C SER A 50 1.98 -1.16 6.23
N THR A 51 0.73 -0.76 6.01
CA THR A 51 0.00 -1.08 4.78
C THR A 51 0.58 -0.36 3.58
N LEU A 52 0.95 0.91 3.71
CA LEU A 52 1.67 1.65 2.65
C LEU A 52 3.00 0.98 2.31
N PHE A 53 3.76 0.54 3.31
CA PHE A 53 5.00 -0.19 3.07
C PHE A 53 4.76 -1.51 2.32
N SER A 54 3.67 -2.22 2.65
CA SER A 54 3.28 -3.44 1.95
C SER A 54 2.82 -3.16 0.50
N ALA A 55 2.10 -2.06 0.27
CA ALA A 55 1.72 -1.62 -1.08
C ALA A 55 2.96 -1.31 -1.93
N ALA A 56 3.95 -0.62 -1.35
CA ALA A 56 5.21 -0.31 -2.02
C ALA A 56 5.93 -1.58 -2.50
N LYS A 57 5.96 -2.65 -1.68
CA LYS A 57 6.54 -3.94 -2.09
C LYS A 57 5.85 -4.51 -3.33
N TYR A 58 4.53 -4.49 -3.38
CA TYR A 58 3.80 -4.98 -4.55
C TYR A 58 4.05 -4.14 -5.79
N PHE A 59 4.13 -2.81 -5.67
CA PHE A 59 4.50 -1.97 -6.80
C PHE A 59 5.92 -2.25 -7.31
N LEU A 60 6.90 -2.47 -6.42
CA LEU A 60 8.25 -2.87 -6.83
C LEU A 60 8.26 -4.24 -7.54
N GLN A 61 7.46 -5.20 -7.06
CA GLN A 61 7.33 -6.50 -7.73
C GLN A 61 6.64 -6.40 -9.10
N ALA A 62 5.68 -5.48 -9.26
CA ALA A 62 5.07 -5.19 -10.55
C ALA A 62 6.07 -4.57 -11.53
N ASP A 63 6.89 -3.64 -11.05
CA ASP A 63 7.92 -2.96 -11.83
C ASP A 63 9.02 -3.92 -12.31
N ASP A 64 9.49 -4.80 -11.42
CA ASP A 64 10.47 -5.86 -11.74
C ASP A 64 9.91 -6.85 -12.77
N LYS A 65 8.62 -7.20 -12.66
CA LYS A 65 7.93 -8.04 -13.65
C LYS A 65 7.85 -7.36 -15.02
N TYR A 66 7.54 -6.07 -15.09
CA TYR A 66 7.52 -5.34 -16.37
C TYR A 66 8.91 -5.18 -16.97
N THR A 67 9.92 -4.92 -16.13
CA THR A 67 11.31 -4.83 -16.55
C THR A 67 11.82 -6.16 -17.11
N SER A 68 11.56 -7.28 -16.41
CA SER A 68 11.95 -8.62 -16.87
C SER A 68 11.23 -9.09 -18.14
N MET A 69 10.00 -8.63 -18.37
CA MET A 69 9.26 -8.88 -19.61
C MET A 69 9.66 -7.93 -20.75
N ASN A 70 10.61 -7.03 -20.53
CA ASN A 70 11.02 -5.99 -21.48
C ASN A 70 9.82 -5.18 -22.02
N CYS A 71 8.81 -4.97 -21.16
CA CYS A 71 7.65 -4.18 -21.48
C CYS A 71 8.02 -2.69 -21.43
N ILE A 72 7.38 -1.88 -22.29
CA ILE A 72 7.44 -0.42 -22.13
C ILE A 72 6.77 -0.09 -20.81
N ASN A 73 7.55 0.39 -19.85
CA ASN A 73 7.08 0.85 -18.55
C ASN A 73 7.34 2.36 -18.47
N TYR A 74 6.36 3.12 -17.96
CA TYR A 74 6.47 4.57 -17.75
C TYR A 74 6.83 4.90 -16.29
N GLU A 75 7.48 3.96 -15.61
CA GLU A 75 7.84 4.03 -14.19
C GLU A 75 6.64 4.23 -13.26
N ASP A 76 5.40 3.97 -13.71
CA ASP A 76 4.19 4.20 -12.92
C ASP A 76 4.20 3.41 -11.60
N ASN A 77 4.59 2.14 -11.68
CA ASN A 77 4.73 1.27 -10.52
C ASN A 77 5.85 1.75 -9.60
N LEU A 78 7.03 2.10 -10.14
CA LEU A 78 8.12 2.67 -9.36
C LEU A 78 7.71 3.98 -8.65
N ASN A 79 7.03 4.89 -9.35
CA ASN A 79 6.52 6.14 -8.80
C ASN A 79 5.50 5.88 -7.68
N CYS A 80 4.61 4.91 -7.86
CA CYS A 80 3.66 4.48 -6.83
C CYS A 80 4.39 3.90 -5.60
N ALA A 81 5.46 3.11 -5.78
CA ALA A 81 6.28 2.61 -4.68
C ALA A 81 6.95 3.75 -3.91
N ILE A 82 7.57 4.70 -4.61
CA ILE A 82 8.21 5.89 -4.01
C ILE A 82 7.19 6.69 -3.21
N PHE A 83 6.02 6.96 -3.78
CA PHE A 83 4.93 7.65 -3.08
C PHE A 83 4.55 6.94 -1.76
N CYS A 84 4.36 5.62 -1.81
CA CYS A 84 4.01 4.83 -0.64
C CYS A 84 5.08 4.91 0.45
N LEU A 85 6.35 4.78 0.08
CA LEU A 85 7.48 4.85 1.01
C LEU A 85 7.61 6.23 1.66
N LEU A 86 7.54 7.30 0.86
CA LEU A 86 7.60 8.67 1.38
C LEU A 86 6.44 8.99 2.32
N ARG A 87 5.22 8.57 1.95
CA ARG A 87 4.04 8.73 2.82
C ARG A 87 4.20 7.94 4.11
N SER A 88 4.64 6.70 4.06
CA SER A 88 4.86 5.84 5.23
C SER A 88 5.92 6.45 6.17
N ALA A 89 7.06 6.88 5.63
CA ALA A 89 8.11 7.55 6.39
C ALA A 89 7.59 8.82 7.08
N ARG A 90 6.76 9.61 6.39
CA ARG A 90 6.13 10.80 6.98
C ARG A 90 5.18 10.45 8.13
N VAL A 91 4.35 9.40 8.00
CA VAL A 91 3.46 8.95 9.09
C VAL A 91 4.27 8.54 10.31
N ILE A 92 5.33 7.74 10.12
CA ILE A 92 6.19 7.26 11.20
C ILE A 92 6.91 8.43 11.89
N ASN A 93 7.44 9.39 11.12
CA ASN A 93 8.12 10.56 11.69
C ASN A 93 7.16 11.38 12.58
N LEU A 94 5.93 11.61 12.12
CA LEU A 94 4.91 12.31 12.92
C LEU A 94 4.58 11.55 14.22
N LEU A 95 4.50 10.21 14.17
CA LEU A 95 4.30 9.40 15.37
C LEU A 95 5.46 9.54 16.37
N MET A 96 6.70 9.60 15.88
CA MET A 96 7.89 9.78 16.72
C MET A 96 7.91 11.17 17.37
N GLN A 97 7.48 12.21 16.66
CA GLN A 97 7.40 13.58 17.18
C GLN A 97 6.30 13.78 18.23
N CYS A 98 5.21 13.01 18.18
CA CYS A 98 4.11 13.08 19.15
C CYS A 98 4.35 12.27 20.44
N ASN A 99 5.40 11.43 20.47
CA ASN A 99 5.78 10.60 21.63
C ASN A 99 6.92 11.21 22.48
N VAL A 100 7.31 12.46 22.20
CA VAL A 100 8.25 13.28 22.99
C VAL A 100 7.48 14.43 23.60
#